data_AF-A0A397BLH0-F1
#
_entry.id   AF-A0A397BLH0-F1
#
_cell.length_a   1.000
_cell.length_b   1.000
_cell.length_c   1.000
_cell.angle_alpha   90.00
_cell.angle_beta   90.00
_cell.angle_gamma   90.00
#
_symmetry.space_group_name_H-M   'P 1'
#
loop_
_entity.id
_entity.type
_entity.pdbx_description
1 polymer ?
#
loop_
_entity_poly.entity_id
_entity_poly.type
_entity_poly.pdbx_seq_one_letter_code
_entity_poly.pdbx_strand_id
1 'polypeptide(L)'
;MKFASAVATLSSLALWSHSVEGHGRLVSPPHRGYIGKLPAFQGLVPVNYDDDGLSAGGIGGTQGGKHGVCGDPYTGVREHETGGKYGLFPVHGNRVIGKCYAPGAAIDLTVEITANHWGHFEFQLCKLGTKDAKETEECFQNLVQANGQKDWEVPRVGKATFNMQYKLPAAVTCEGDAHCVLRWWYISGNNPGGLNAQEQFWNCADIYISNTCGAPAPPTALPITSTAAPVTTAKPTITSTTAPQPTTAAPKPPTAAPATTPAAPVTTPTGPITAGPTPAPPVGACGSCTNCYYAPTNACFSGWTKEVCASVSSFQWCGP
;
A
#
# COMPACT_ATOMS: atom_id res chain seq x y z
N MET A 1 -73.45 11.55 10.47
CA MET A 1 -72.08 12.07 10.63
C MET A 1 -71.13 10.88 10.80
N LYS A 2 -70.33 10.57 9.79
CA LYS A 2 -69.28 9.53 9.86
C LYS A 2 -67.94 10.25 9.88
N PHE A 3 -67.24 10.24 11.02
CA PHE A 3 -65.86 10.68 11.10
C PHE A 3 -64.98 9.53 10.63
N ALA A 4 -64.36 9.68 9.46
CA ALA A 4 -63.30 8.80 9.00
C ALA A 4 -61.97 9.35 9.54
N SER A 5 -61.37 8.64 10.50
CA SER A 5 -60.01 8.91 10.95
C SER A 5 -59.03 8.51 9.86
N ALA A 6 -58.39 9.50 9.23
CA ALA A 6 -57.24 9.28 8.37
C ALA A 6 -56.01 9.00 9.24
N VAL A 7 -55.58 7.74 9.29
CA VAL A 7 -54.28 7.37 9.85
C VAL A 7 -53.22 7.72 8.82
N ALA A 8 -52.49 8.80 9.04
CA ALA A 8 -51.32 9.16 8.24
C ALA A 8 -50.14 8.26 8.65
N THR A 9 -49.90 7.20 7.89
CA THR A 9 -48.65 6.42 7.97
C THR A 9 -47.49 7.26 7.43
N LEU A 10 -46.72 7.89 8.32
CA LEU A 10 -45.40 8.44 7.99
C LEU A 10 -44.49 7.27 7.61
N SER A 11 -44.25 7.10 6.30
CA SER A 11 -43.18 6.22 5.82
C SER A 11 -41.85 6.95 6.04
N SER A 12 -41.09 6.57 7.07
CA SER A 12 -39.72 7.02 7.26
C SER A 12 -38.85 6.46 6.14
N LEU A 13 -38.61 7.26 5.09
CA LEU A 13 -37.52 7.02 4.15
C LEU A 13 -36.21 7.07 4.95
N ALA A 14 -35.69 5.89 5.30
CA ALA A 14 -34.31 5.77 5.74
C ALA A 14 -33.43 6.13 4.54
N LEU A 15 -32.97 7.37 4.49
CA LEU A 15 -31.89 7.78 3.60
C LEU A 15 -30.66 6.98 4.00
N TRP A 16 -30.40 5.89 3.28
CA TRP A 16 -29.10 5.23 3.30
C TRP A 16 -28.13 6.20 2.62
N SER A 17 -27.47 7.03 3.43
CA SER A 17 -26.26 7.73 3.02
C SER A 17 -25.25 6.65 2.65
N HIS A 18 -25.13 6.38 1.36
CA HIS A 18 -24.01 5.62 0.85
C HIS A 18 -22.81 6.55 1.03
N SER A 19 -22.06 6.35 2.12
CA SER A 19 -20.71 6.91 2.21
C SER A 19 -19.95 6.31 1.04
N VAL A 20 -19.84 7.09 -0.04
CA VAL A 20 -18.77 6.86 -0.99
C VAL A 20 -17.53 7.19 -0.17
N GLU A 21 -16.63 6.22 -0.02
CA GLU A 21 -15.36 6.40 0.66
C GLU A 21 -14.32 6.74 -0.39
N GLY A 22 -13.55 7.79 -0.14
CA GLY A 22 -12.45 8.24 -0.98
C GLY A 22 -11.36 7.19 -0.94
N HIS A 23 -10.55 7.11 -1.97
CA HIS A 23 -9.48 6.12 -1.96
C HIS A 23 -8.29 6.66 -2.75
N GLY A 24 -7.11 6.43 -2.21
CA GLY A 24 -5.88 6.76 -2.88
C GLY A 24 -4.66 6.28 -2.13
N ARG A 25 -3.54 6.25 -2.83
CA ARG A 25 -2.25 5.77 -2.32
C ARG A 25 -1.10 6.61 -2.82
N LEU A 26 -0.09 6.78 -1.99
CA LEU A 26 1.20 7.35 -2.36
C LEU A 26 2.06 6.29 -3.06
N VAL A 27 2.17 6.40 -4.38
CA VAL A 27 2.87 5.45 -5.26
C VAL A 27 4.39 5.67 -5.27
N SER A 28 4.83 6.93 -5.25
CA SER A 28 6.25 7.28 -5.26
C SER A 28 6.52 8.47 -4.32
N PRO A 29 7.42 8.35 -3.33
CA PRO A 29 8.02 7.09 -2.86
C PRO A 29 6.91 6.12 -2.39
N PRO A 30 7.03 4.81 -2.65
CA PRO A 30 5.96 3.88 -2.32
C PRO A 30 5.73 3.82 -0.82
N HIS A 31 4.48 4.06 -0.38
CA HIS A 31 4.13 3.95 1.03
C HIS A 31 4.11 2.50 1.51
N ARG A 32 4.17 2.31 2.83
CA ARG A 32 4.26 1.01 3.51
C ARG A 32 3.16 0.02 3.08
N GLY A 33 1.94 0.49 2.84
CA GLY A 33 0.84 -0.37 2.35
C GLY A 33 1.04 -0.83 0.90
N TYR A 34 1.53 0.04 0.03
CA TYR A 34 1.70 -0.25 -1.40
C TYR A 34 3.01 -0.98 -1.73
N ILE A 35 4.08 -0.75 -0.98
CA ILE A 35 5.45 -1.16 -1.33
C ILE A 35 5.58 -2.68 -1.57
N GLY A 36 4.79 -3.51 -0.86
CA GLY A 36 4.77 -4.97 -1.03
C GLY A 36 4.25 -5.44 -2.39
N LYS A 37 3.54 -4.60 -3.15
CA LYS A 37 3.10 -4.91 -4.53
C LYS A 37 4.23 -4.77 -5.56
N LEU A 38 5.32 -4.10 -5.19
CA LEU A 38 6.42 -3.84 -6.11
C LEU A 38 7.37 -5.05 -6.19
N PRO A 39 7.81 -5.46 -7.39
CA PRO A 39 8.70 -6.62 -7.56
C PRO A 39 9.96 -6.57 -6.71
N ALA A 40 10.53 -5.38 -6.49
CA ALA A 40 11.76 -5.20 -5.70
C ALA A 40 11.61 -5.54 -4.21
N PHE A 41 10.38 -5.61 -3.69
CA PHE A 41 10.10 -5.86 -2.26
C PHE A 41 9.34 -7.17 -2.03
N GLN A 42 9.20 -8.00 -3.06
CA GLN A 42 8.59 -9.32 -2.95
C GLN A 42 9.36 -10.19 -1.94
N GLY A 43 8.63 -10.82 -1.03
CA GLY A 43 9.19 -11.63 0.05
C GLY A 43 9.77 -10.84 1.22
N LEU A 44 9.74 -9.50 1.18
CA LEU A 44 10.10 -8.63 2.29
C LEU A 44 8.87 -8.02 2.97
N VAL A 45 8.00 -7.39 2.17
CA VAL A 45 6.79 -6.73 2.68
C VAL A 45 5.57 -7.48 2.14
N PRO A 46 4.62 -7.89 3.00
CA PRO A 46 3.39 -8.52 2.53
C PRO A 46 2.56 -7.54 1.69
N VAL A 47 1.84 -8.07 0.71
CA VAL A 47 0.88 -7.27 -0.08
C VAL A 47 -0.26 -6.83 0.83
N ASN A 48 -0.48 -5.52 0.96
CA ASN A 48 -1.75 -4.99 1.42
C ASN A 48 -2.69 -4.82 0.21
N TYR A 49 -3.89 -5.41 0.28
CA TYR A 49 -4.89 -5.27 -0.78
C TYR A 49 -5.79 -4.04 -0.59
N ASP A 50 -5.72 -3.39 0.58
CA ASP A 50 -6.47 -2.20 1.00
C ASP A 50 -5.54 -1.00 1.22
N ASP A 51 -4.44 -0.96 0.47
CA ASP A 51 -3.41 0.08 0.53
C ASP A 51 -3.89 1.46 0.08
N ASP A 52 -4.98 1.55 -0.67
CA ASP A 52 -5.64 2.82 -1.01
C ASP A 52 -6.78 3.23 -0.06
N GLY A 53 -7.08 2.45 0.98
CA GLY A 53 -8.19 2.66 1.92
C GLY A 53 -7.76 3.16 3.31
N LEU A 54 -6.56 3.71 3.47
CA LEU A 54 -6.00 4.06 4.79
C LEU A 54 -6.59 5.35 5.39
N SER A 55 -7.87 5.31 5.75
CA SER A 55 -8.67 6.46 6.18
C SER A 55 -8.76 6.69 7.70
N ALA A 56 -7.90 6.04 8.48
CA ALA A 56 -7.92 6.07 9.94
C ALA A 56 -9.27 5.67 10.57
N GLY A 57 -10.04 4.82 9.89
CA GLY A 57 -11.38 4.40 10.31
C GLY A 57 -12.51 5.26 9.76
N GLY A 58 -12.24 6.03 8.69
CA GLY A 58 -13.20 6.89 8.01
C GLY A 58 -13.63 8.11 8.83
N ILE A 59 -14.58 8.87 8.28
CA ILE A 59 -15.10 10.12 8.90
C ILE A 59 -15.52 9.91 10.36
N GLY A 60 -16.16 8.77 10.66
CA GLY A 60 -16.59 8.45 12.02
C GLY A 60 -15.43 8.26 13.00
N GLY A 61 -14.32 7.67 12.54
CA GLY A 61 -13.10 7.49 13.33
C GLY A 61 -12.37 8.82 13.60
N THR A 62 -12.33 9.70 12.60
CA THR A 62 -11.57 10.95 12.65
C THR A 62 -12.35 12.15 13.18
N GLN A 63 -13.67 12.03 13.42
CA GLN A 63 -14.52 13.14 13.87
C GLN A 63 -14.02 13.83 15.16
N GLY A 64 -13.37 13.07 16.04
CA GLY A 64 -12.76 13.57 17.27
C GLY A 64 -11.32 14.12 17.12
N GLY A 65 -10.82 14.23 15.89
CA GLY A 65 -9.43 14.59 15.59
C GLY A 65 -8.41 13.50 15.94
N LYS A 66 -8.86 12.26 16.14
CA LYS A 66 -8.01 11.12 16.51
C LYS A 66 -7.77 10.23 15.30
N HIS A 67 -6.52 9.90 15.03
CA HIS A 67 -6.13 9.01 13.94
C HIS A 67 -4.81 8.29 14.27
N GLY A 68 -4.52 7.19 13.59
CA GLY A 68 -3.16 6.64 13.55
C GLY A 68 -2.24 7.51 12.71
N VAL A 69 -0.94 7.44 12.96
CA VAL A 69 0.05 8.34 12.34
C VAL A 69 0.18 8.07 10.84
N CYS A 70 -0.01 6.81 10.46
CA CYS A 70 0.18 6.29 9.11
C CYS A 70 -1.11 5.72 8.48
N GLY A 71 -2.27 6.18 8.94
CA GLY A 71 -3.57 5.91 8.30
C GLY A 71 -4.35 4.73 8.89
N ASP A 72 -3.78 4.03 9.87
CA ASP A 72 -4.51 3.06 10.68
C ASP A 72 -5.53 3.77 11.61
N PRO A 73 -6.60 3.09 12.05
CA PRO A 73 -7.50 3.63 13.06
C PRO A 73 -6.78 4.02 14.35
N TYR A 74 -7.26 5.08 15.01
CA TYR A 74 -6.68 5.51 16.29
C TYR A 74 -6.73 4.40 17.35
N THR A 75 -7.86 3.68 17.42
CA THR A 75 -8.01 2.49 18.27
C THR A 75 -7.79 1.25 17.43
N GLY A 76 -6.82 0.42 17.79
CA GLY A 76 -6.55 -0.84 17.08
C GLY A 76 -5.07 -1.09 16.88
N VAL A 77 -4.77 -2.09 16.06
CA VAL A 77 -3.39 -2.40 15.66
C VAL A 77 -2.93 -1.38 14.63
N ARG A 78 -1.75 -0.80 14.85
CA ARG A 78 -1.11 0.14 13.93
C ARG A 78 -0.23 -0.63 12.95
N GLU A 79 -0.84 -1.18 11.89
CA GLU A 79 -0.14 -2.05 10.93
C GLU A 79 0.86 -1.28 10.05
N HIS A 80 0.60 -0.01 9.78
CA HIS A 80 1.39 0.85 8.89
C HIS A 80 2.37 1.74 9.64
N GLU A 81 2.37 1.71 10.96
CA GLU A 81 3.39 2.39 11.76
C GLU A 81 4.68 1.58 11.85
N THR A 82 5.81 2.22 12.22
CA THR A 82 7.11 1.54 12.34
C THR A 82 6.97 0.31 13.24
N GLY A 83 7.51 -0.84 12.87
CA GLY A 83 7.37 -2.12 13.58
C GLY A 83 6.00 -2.81 13.44
N GLY A 84 5.06 -2.22 12.71
CA GLY A 84 3.83 -2.87 12.29
C GLY A 84 4.05 -3.86 11.15
N LYS A 85 2.96 -4.49 10.70
CA LYS A 85 2.94 -5.49 9.62
C LYS A 85 3.55 -4.98 8.32
N TYR A 86 3.38 -3.68 8.02
CA TYR A 86 3.88 -3.04 6.81
C TYR A 86 5.04 -2.06 7.08
N GLY A 87 5.20 -1.58 8.32
CA GLY A 87 6.32 -0.73 8.74
C GLY A 87 7.57 -1.52 9.11
N LEU A 88 8.14 -2.27 8.17
CA LEU A 88 9.16 -3.30 8.45
C LEU A 88 10.62 -2.81 8.50
N PHE A 89 10.86 -1.50 8.57
CA PHE A 89 12.22 -0.95 8.71
C PHE A 89 13.02 -1.56 9.89
N PRO A 90 12.44 -1.78 11.09
CA PRO A 90 13.14 -2.42 12.21
C PRO A 90 13.70 -3.82 11.89
N VAL A 91 13.07 -4.53 10.95
CA VAL A 91 13.39 -5.93 10.58
C VAL A 91 14.33 -5.97 9.38
N HIS A 92 14.11 -5.12 8.38
CA HIS A 92 14.77 -5.21 7.09
C HIS A 92 15.72 -4.04 6.78
N GLY A 93 15.71 -2.98 7.59
CA GLY A 93 16.55 -1.80 7.43
C GLY A 93 16.43 -1.18 6.03
N ASN A 94 17.57 -0.89 5.42
CA ASN A 94 17.66 -0.27 4.10
C ASN A 94 16.94 -1.04 2.97
N ARG A 95 16.64 -2.34 3.15
CA ARG A 95 15.99 -3.17 2.12
C ARG A 95 14.52 -2.83 1.91
N VAL A 96 13.89 -2.09 2.81
CA VAL A 96 12.51 -1.61 2.69
C VAL A 96 12.41 -0.09 2.52
N ILE A 97 13.52 0.56 2.16
CA ILE A 97 13.54 1.96 1.76
C ILE A 97 13.00 2.10 0.34
N GLY A 98 11.92 2.85 0.17
CA GLY A 98 11.25 3.03 -1.11
C GLY A 98 12.02 3.89 -2.10
N LYS A 99 12.72 4.92 -1.60
CA LYS A 99 13.53 5.87 -2.40
C LYS A 99 14.67 6.48 -1.57
N CYS A 100 15.71 6.93 -2.28
CA CYS A 100 16.88 7.63 -1.74
C CYS A 100 16.98 8.99 -2.44
N TYR A 101 17.07 10.09 -1.68
CA TYR A 101 17.16 11.45 -2.21
C TYR A 101 18.34 12.23 -1.64
N ALA A 102 18.87 13.19 -2.41
CA ALA A 102 19.88 14.11 -1.89
C ALA A 102 19.23 15.13 -0.93
N PRO A 103 19.95 15.61 0.10
CA PRO A 103 19.45 16.69 0.96
C PRO A 103 19.10 17.93 0.15
N GLY A 104 17.96 18.56 0.46
CA GLY A 104 17.53 19.78 -0.24
C GLY A 104 16.92 19.56 -1.63
N ALA A 105 16.85 18.31 -2.11
CA ALA A 105 16.34 17.99 -3.43
C ALA A 105 14.87 18.39 -3.60
N ALA A 106 14.52 18.81 -4.82
CA ALA A 106 13.15 18.81 -5.28
C ALA A 106 12.81 17.36 -5.71
N ILE A 107 11.83 16.76 -5.06
CA ILE A 107 11.45 15.35 -5.26
C ILE A 107 10.10 15.26 -5.96
N ASP A 108 10.01 14.31 -6.88
CA ASP A 108 8.75 13.98 -7.53
C ASP A 108 7.97 12.99 -6.67
N LEU A 109 6.73 13.39 -6.36
CA LEU A 109 5.76 12.63 -5.59
C LEU A 109 4.63 12.21 -6.53
N THR A 110 4.26 10.93 -6.48
CA THR A 110 3.18 10.38 -7.30
C THR A 110 2.09 9.82 -6.40
N VAL A 111 0.88 10.32 -6.54
CA VAL A 111 -0.32 9.84 -5.83
C VAL A 111 -1.29 9.27 -6.85
N GLU A 112 -1.80 8.07 -6.60
CA GLU A 112 -2.91 7.49 -7.35
C GLU A 112 -4.19 7.65 -6.53
N ILE A 113 -5.21 8.27 -7.12
CA ILE A 113 -6.55 8.37 -6.55
C ILE A 113 -7.47 7.41 -7.30
N THR A 114 -8.05 6.45 -6.59
CA THR A 114 -8.98 5.46 -7.11
C THR A 114 -10.44 5.89 -6.92
N ALA A 115 -10.73 6.70 -5.90
CA ALA A 115 -12.00 7.42 -5.72
C ALA A 115 -11.72 8.87 -5.26
N ASN A 116 -12.07 9.84 -6.12
CA ASN A 116 -11.69 11.24 -5.94
C ASN A 116 -12.77 12.06 -5.23
N HIS A 117 -12.44 12.57 -4.04
CA HIS A 117 -13.32 13.42 -3.22
C HIS A 117 -12.83 14.88 -3.13
N TRP A 118 -12.02 15.32 -4.10
CA TRP A 118 -11.46 16.67 -4.21
C TRP A 118 -10.71 17.08 -2.95
N GLY A 119 -10.67 18.35 -2.56
CA GLY A 119 -9.90 18.79 -1.39
C GLY A 119 -8.43 18.96 -1.75
N HIS A 120 -7.51 18.59 -0.86
CA HIS A 120 -6.09 18.86 -1.05
C HIS A 120 -5.18 17.79 -0.45
N PHE A 121 -3.96 17.73 -0.96
CA PHE A 121 -2.88 16.93 -0.39
C PHE A 121 -1.91 17.80 0.41
N GLU A 122 -1.47 17.28 1.54
CA GLU A 122 -0.27 17.75 2.25
C GLU A 122 0.81 16.65 2.24
N PHE A 123 2.07 17.09 2.26
CA PHE A 123 3.21 16.20 2.39
C PHE A 123 4.09 16.64 3.55
N GLN A 124 4.54 15.68 4.33
CA GLN A 124 5.26 15.91 5.58
C GLN A 124 6.47 14.99 5.70
N LEU A 125 7.45 15.40 6.48
CA LEU A 125 8.66 14.64 6.73
C LEU A 125 8.94 14.55 8.23
N CYS A 126 9.22 13.34 8.69
CA CYS A 126 9.72 13.05 10.04
C CYS A 126 11.06 12.31 9.92
N LYS A 127 12.05 12.70 10.73
CA LYS A 127 13.33 11.98 10.85
C LYS A 127 13.31 11.08 12.08
N LEU A 128 13.54 9.79 11.88
CA LEU A 128 13.66 8.79 12.94
C LEU A 128 15.13 8.45 13.18
N GLY A 129 15.59 8.63 14.43
CA GLY A 129 17.01 8.56 14.78
C GLY A 129 17.56 7.15 14.97
N THR A 130 16.70 6.14 15.16
CA THR A 130 17.08 4.75 15.36
C THR A 130 16.14 3.82 14.60
N LYS A 131 16.57 2.57 14.41
CA LYS A 131 15.81 1.59 13.63
C LYS A 131 14.41 1.30 14.19
N ASP A 132 14.24 1.37 15.51
CA ASP A 132 13.00 1.04 16.23
C ASP A 132 12.20 2.28 16.65
N ALA A 133 12.70 3.49 16.36
CA ALA A 133 12.01 4.72 16.69
C ALA A 133 10.65 4.77 15.99
N LYS A 134 9.63 5.21 16.71
CA LYS A 134 8.28 5.38 16.17
C LYS A 134 8.06 6.83 15.79
N GLU A 135 7.40 7.03 14.66
CA GLU A 135 6.84 8.32 14.28
C GLU A 135 5.79 8.79 15.30
N THR A 136 5.77 10.11 15.53
CA THR A 136 4.74 10.80 16.30
C THR A 136 4.25 12.00 15.49
N GLU A 137 3.06 12.50 15.79
CA GLU A 137 2.50 13.67 15.10
C GLU A 137 3.44 14.88 15.17
N GLU A 138 4.10 15.10 16.31
CA GLU A 138 4.98 16.25 16.56
C GLU A 138 6.29 16.21 15.76
N CYS A 139 6.67 15.03 15.25
CA CYS A 139 7.87 14.87 14.43
C CYS A 139 7.68 15.44 13.01
N PHE A 140 6.44 15.43 12.51
CA PHE A 140 6.17 15.75 11.12
C PHE A 140 6.23 17.26 10.86
N GLN A 141 7.05 17.62 9.86
CA GLN A 141 7.19 18.98 9.36
C GLN A 141 6.63 19.04 7.93
N ASN A 142 5.82 20.05 7.63
CA ASN A 142 5.27 20.24 6.28
C ASN A 142 6.37 20.51 5.26
N LEU A 143 6.30 19.81 4.14
CA LEU A 143 7.05 20.11 2.93
C LEU A 143 6.30 21.16 2.12
N VAL A 144 7.02 21.90 1.29
CA VAL A 144 6.45 22.92 0.40
C VAL A 144 6.89 22.70 -1.04
N GLN A 145 6.02 23.12 -1.95
CA GLN A 145 6.29 23.24 -3.38
C GLN A 145 7.27 24.41 -3.65
N ALA A 146 7.79 24.49 -4.88
CA ALA A 146 8.69 25.57 -5.28
C ALA A 146 8.06 26.98 -5.18
N ASN A 147 6.72 27.07 -5.30
CA ASN A 147 5.96 28.31 -5.13
C ASN A 147 5.69 28.66 -3.64
N GLY A 148 6.21 27.88 -2.69
CA GLY A 148 6.03 28.07 -1.25
C GLY A 148 4.72 27.53 -0.68
N GLN A 149 3.83 26.97 -1.50
CA GLN A 149 2.58 26.38 -1.02
C GLN A 149 2.81 24.97 -0.48
N LYS A 150 2.20 24.66 0.68
CA LYS A 150 2.17 23.30 1.22
C LYS A 150 1.07 22.45 0.59
N ASP A 151 -0.06 23.05 0.26
CA ASP A 151 -1.25 22.34 -0.18
C ASP A 151 -1.23 22.15 -1.70
N TRP A 152 -1.60 20.95 -2.16
CA TRP A 152 -1.85 20.68 -3.57
C TRP A 152 -3.33 20.36 -3.77
N GLU A 153 -4.03 21.26 -4.47
CA GLU A 153 -5.46 21.14 -4.73
C GLU A 153 -5.76 19.97 -5.67
N VAL A 154 -6.64 19.07 -5.25
CA VAL A 154 -7.02 17.89 -6.03
C VAL A 154 -8.02 18.29 -7.12
N PRO A 155 -7.68 18.12 -8.42
CA PRO A 155 -8.59 18.45 -9.50
C PRO A 155 -9.90 17.67 -9.41
N ARG A 156 -11.01 18.33 -9.78
CA ARG A 156 -12.36 17.74 -9.81
C ARG A 156 -12.57 16.83 -11.01
N VAL A 157 -11.79 15.76 -11.07
CA VAL A 157 -11.80 14.73 -12.11
C VAL A 157 -12.14 13.37 -11.49
N GLY A 158 -12.31 12.34 -12.33
CA GLY A 158 -12.48 10.96 -11.85
C GLY A 158 -11.19 10.40 -11.23
N LYS A 159 -11.05 9.07 -11.27
CA LYS A 159 -9.79 8.40 -10.93
C LYS A 159 -8.63 8.97 -11.75
N ALA A 160 -7.50 9.21 -11.11
CA ALA A 160 -6.35 9.83 -11.75
C ALA A 160 -5.07 9.55 -10.97
N THR A 161 -3.95 9.67 -11.67
CA THR A 161 -2.62 9.71 -11.06
C THR A 161 -2.08 11.12 -11.17
N PHE A 162 -1.64 11.68 -10.05
CA PHE A 162 -1.10 13.03 -9.95
C PHE A 162 0.38 12.97 -9.66
N ASN A 163 1.13 13.86 -10.31
CA ASN A 163 2.55 14.05 -10.07
C ASN A 163 2.76 15.47 -9.55
N MET A 164 3.49 15.58 -8.46
CA MET A 164 3.75 16.84 -7.76
C MET A 164 5.23 16.92 -7.39
N GLN A 165 5.74 18.14 -7.23
CA GLN A 165 7.12 18.35 -6.84
C GLN A 165 7.22 19.14 -5.54
N TYR A 166 7.93 18.59 -4.56
CA TYR A 166 8.11 19.16 -3.23
C TYR A 166 9.58 19.22 -2.86
N LYS A 167 9.97 20.19 -2.02
CA LYS A 167 11.36 20.39 -1.61
C LYS A 167 11.64 19.74 -0.26
N LEU A 168 12.66 18.87 -0.21
CA LEU A 168 13.19 18.34 1.04
C LEU A 168 13.99 19.41 1.80
N PRO A 169 14.04 19.36 3.15
CA PRO A 169 14.91 20.25 3.92
C PRO A 169 16.40 19.96 3.64
N ALA A 170 17.18 21.01 3.38
CA ALA A 170 18.62 20.86 3.07
C ALA A 170 19.46 20.37 4.24
N ALA A 171 19.02 20.64 5.48
CA ALA A 171 19.74 20.27 6.70
C ALA A 171 19.38 18.85 7.22
N VAL A 172 18.45 18.15 6.57
CA VAL A 172 17.99 16.83 7.01
C VAL A 172 18.73 15.75 6.24
N THR A 173 19.31 14.83 6.99
CA THR A 173 19.86 13.55 6.50
C THR A 173 19.35 12.41 7.36
N CYS A 174 19.15 11.24 6.75
CA CYS A 174 18.69 10.01 7.39
C CYS A 174 19.10 8.82 6.53
N GLU A 175 20.01 8.00 7.04
CA GLU A 175 20.52 6.79 6.41
C GLU A 175 21.06 5.81 7.47
N GLY A 176 21.31 4.56 7.07
CA GLY A 176 21.73 3.51 7.99
C GLY A 176 20.59 3.14 8.93
N ASP A 177 20.83 3.14 10.25
CA ASP A 177 19.78 2.87 11.23
C ASP A 177 18.83 4.07 11.45
N ALA A 178 19.19 5.25 10.93
CA ALA A 178 18.27 6.37 10.84
C ALA A 178 17.55 6.33 9.48
N HIS A 179 16.25 6.62 9.47
CA HIS A 179 15.47 6.76 8.24
C HIS A 179 14.51 7.94 8.38
N CYS A 180 13.99 8.42 7.26
CA CYS A 180 12.92 9.40 7.27
C CYS A 180 11.61 8.76 6.85
N VAL A 181 10.54 9.22 7.46
CA VAL A 181 9.18 8.88 7.06
C VAL A 181 8.60 10.08 6.31
N LEU A 182 8.30 9.89 5.04
CA LEU A 182 7.51 10.83 4.25
C LEU A 182 6.04 10.47 4.40
N ARG A 183 5.22 11.41 4.86
CA ARG A 183 3.79 11.22 5.02
C ARG A 183 3.03 12.01 3.97
N TRP A 184 2.18 11.31 3.23
CA TRP A 184 1.10 11.92 2.46
C TRP A 184 -0.15 11.97 3.33
N TRP A 185 -0.81 13.12 3.34
CA TRP A 185 -2.10 13.32 3.98
C TRP A 185 -3.07 13.88 2.96
N TYR A 186 -4.13 13.13 2.69
CA TYR A 186 -5.23 13.58 1.87
C TYR A 186 -6.38 14.05 2.75
N ILE A 187 -6.80 15.29 2.57
CA ILE A 187 -7.98 15.85 3.21
C ILE A 187 -9.02 16.07 2.11
N SER A 188 -10.07 15.24 2.11
CA SER A 188 -11.17 15.36 1.14
C SER A 188 -11.93 16.68 1.30
N GLY A 189 -12.76 17.02 0.31
CA GLY A 189 -13.48 18.31 0.27
C GLY A 189 -14.92 18.20 -0.18
N ASN A 190 -15.55 17.05 0.00
CA ASN A 190 -16.93 16.79 -0.42
C ASN A 190 -17.96 16.89 0.72
N ASN A 191 -17.54 17.11 1.97
CA ASN A 191 -18.43 17.30 3.12
C ASN A 191 -18.51 18.77 3.56
N PRO A 192 -19.63 19.24 4.13
CA PRO A 192 -19.67 20.53 4.82
C PRO A 192 -18.91 20.46 6.15
N GLY A 193 -18.30 21.57 6.57
CA GLY A 193 -17.63 21.69 7.88
C GLY A 193 -16.12 21.83 7.78
N GLY A 194 -15.44 21.70 8.93
CA GLY A 194 -13.98 21.81 9.04
C GLY A 194 -13.25 20.50 8.79
N LEU A 195 -11.95 20.47 9.09
CA LEU A 195 -11.04 19.33 8.88
C LEU A 195 -11.63 17.99 9.36
N ASN A 196 -12.11 17.93 10.60
CA ASN A 196 -12.62 16.69 11.19
C ASN A 196 -14.00 16.26 10.67
N ALA A 197 -14.64 17.08 9.83
CA ALA A 197 -15.85 16.69 9.11
C ALA A 197 -15.54 16.06 7.74
N GLN A 198 -14.27 16.13 7.30
CA GLN A 198 -13.81 15.51 6.06
C GLN A 198 -13.30 14.11 6.33
N GLU A 199 -13.44 13.26 5.31
CA GLU A 199 -12.71 12.01 5.22
C GLU A 199 -11.25 12.31 4.92
N GLN A 200 -10.35 11.55 5.52
CA GLN A 200 -8.94 11.83 5.50
C GLN A 200 -8.15 10.54 5.35
N PHE A 201 -7.04 10.58 4.61
CA PHE A 201 -6.19 9.42 4.37
C PHE A 201 -4.74 9.75 4.69
N TRP A 202 -4.03 8.80 5.29
CA TRP A 202 -2.61 8.97 5.57
C TRP A 202 -1.83 7.78 5.04
N ASN A 203 -0.68 8.06 4.47
CA ASN A 203 0.27 7.04 4.02
C ASN A 203 1.67 7.45 4.46
N CYS A 204 2.42 6.52 5.06
CA CYS A 204 3.82 6.71 5.41
C CYS A 204 4.72 5.92 4.47
N ALA A 205 5.78 6.54 3.95
CA ALA A 205 6.80 5.94 3.11
C ALA A 205 8.19 6.10 3.74
N ASP A 206 8.93 5.00 3.87
CA ASP A 206 10.29 5.02 4.39
C ASP A 206 11.27 5.41 3.28
N ILE A 207 12.01 6.50 3.50
CA ILE A 207 12.98 7.05 2.55
C ILE A 207 14.33 7.29 3.22
N TYR A 208 15.37 7.32 2.40
CA TYR A 208 16.67 7.86 2.81
C TYR A 208 16.91 9.25 2.21
N ILE A 209 17.58 10.08 3.00
CA ILE A 209 18.11 11.37 2.59
C ILE A 209 19.60 11.37 2.92
N SER A 210 20.44 11.27 1.89
CA SER A 210 21.89 11.12 2.06
C SER A 210 22.63 11.81 0.93
N ASN A 211 23.83 12.30 1.22
CA ASN A 211 24.75 12.84 0.21
C ASN A 211 25.21 11.78 -0.81
N THR A 212 24.99 10.49 -0.51
CA THR A 212 25.27 9.39 -1.45
C THR A 212 24.08 9.08 -2.37
N CYS A 213 22.88 9.60 -2.07
CA CYS A 213 21.73 9.48 -2.95
C CYS A 213 21.88 10.43 -4.14
N GLY A 214 21.68 9.95 -5.37
CA GLY A 214 21.71 10.79 -6.57
C GLY A 214 23.11 11.18 -7.06
N ALA A 215 24.18 10.69 -6.43
CA ALA A 215 25.49 10.68 -7.08
C ALA A 215 25.40 9.74 -8.30
N PRO A 216 25.95 10.13 -9.47
CA PRO A 216 26.22 9.15 -10.51
C PRO A 216 27.02 8.02 -9.86
N ALA A 217 26.67 6.76 -10.15
CA ALA A 217 27.51 5.64 -9.74
C ALA A 217 28.97 6.02 -10.05
N PRO A 218 29.92 5.85 -9.12
CA PRO A 218 31.33 6.02 -9.43
C PRO A 218 31.59 5.28 -10.74
N PRO A 219 32.25 5.88 -11.74
CA PRO A 219 32.49 5.18 -12.99
C PRO A 219 33.12 3.84 -12.62
N THR A 220 32.43 2.76 -12.96
CA THR A 220 32.94 1.40 -12.80
C THR A 220 34.35 1.45 -13.36
N ALA A 221 35.35 1.35 -12.48
CA ALA A 221 36.73 1.29 -12.92
C ALA A 221 36.77 0.16 -13.93
N LEU A 222 37.02 0.49 -15.20
CA LEU A 222 37.21 -0.48 -16.25
C LEU A 222 38.17 -1.55 -15.71
N PRO A 223 37.92 -2.85 -15.92
CA PRO A 223 38.87 -3.85 -15.52
C PRO A 223 40.20 -3.49 -16.18
N ILE A 224 41.16 -3.09 -15.36
CA ILE A 224 42.53 -2.85 -15.79
C ILE A 224 43.01 -4.20 -16.30
N THR A 225 42.99 -4.38 -17.63
CA THR A 225 43.66 -5.49 -18.29
C THR A 225 45.15 -5.33 -18.03
N SER A 226 45.61 -5.92 -16.92
CA SER A 226 47.01 -6.22 -16.69
C SER A 226 47.42 -7.27 -17.72
N THR A 227 47.93 -6.82 -18.86
CA THR A 227 48.64 -7.69 -19.80
C THR A 227 50.11 -7.45 -19.59
N ALA A 228 50.65 -8.08 -18.55
CA ALA A 228 52.07 -8.34 -18.47
C ALA A 228 52.47 -9.18 -19.69
N ALA A 229 53.49 -8.72 -20.42
CA ALA A 229 54.05 -9.41 -21.57
C ALA A 229 54.59 -10.79 -21.16
N PRO A 230 54.24 -11.89 -21.85
CA PRO A 230 54.88 -13.18 -21.63
C PRO A 230 56.22 -13.22 -22.37
N VAL A 231 57.29 -13.43 -21.61
CA VAL A 231 58.63 -13.76 -22.11
C VAL A 231 58.58 -15.15 -22.77
N THR A 232 59.11 -15.23 -23.98
CA THR A 232 59.30 -16.44 -24.79
C THR A 232 60.22 -17.46 -24.12
N THR A 233 59.81 -18.73 -24.05
CA THR A 233 60.75 -19.87 -24.05
C THR A 233 60.05 -21.14 -24.56
N ALA A 234 60.85 -21.99 -25.20
CA ALA A 234 60.44 -22.93 -26.24
C ALA A 234 59.75 -24.24 -25.79
N LYS A 235 59.07 -24.83 -26.78
CA LYS A 235 58.51 -26.20 -26.95
C LYS A 235 59.30 -27.33 -26.23
N PRO A 236 58.64 -28.45 -25.87
CA PRO A 236 58.46 -29.53 -26.85
C PRO A 236 57.06 -30.16 -26.93
N THR A 237 56.81 -30.74 -28.10
CA THR A 237 55.66 -31.48 -28.62
C THR A 237 55.26 -32.70 -27.79
N ILE A 238 53.95 -32.95 -27.57
CA ILE A 238 53.34 -34.30 -27.64
C ILE A 238 51.93 -34.19 -28.24
N THR A 239 51.68 -35.10 -29.19
CA THR A 239 50.48 -35.34 -30.01
C THR A 239 49.38 -36.09 -29.24
N SER A 240 48.10 -35.76 -29.45
CA SER A 240 46.99 -36.73 -29.62
C SER A 240 45.58 -36.09 -29.48
N THR A 241 44.90 -35.99 -30.62
CA THR A 241 43.53 -36.48 -30.90
C THR A 241 42.41 -36.31 -29.86
N THR A 242 41.42 -35.45 -30.17
CA THR A 242 40.02 -35.85 -30.50
C THR A 242 39.17 -34.60 -30.83
N ALA A 243 38.36 -34.71 -31.88
CA ALA A 243 37.46 -33.65 -32.36
C ALA A 243 36.07 -33.76 -31.70
N PRO A 244 35.39 -32.64 -31.38
CA PRO A 244 33.97 -32.64 -31.13
C PRO A 244 33.18 -32.25 -32.38
N GLN A 245 32.20 -33.09 -32.70
CA GLN A 245 31.17 -32.95 -33.73
C GLN A 245 30.19 -31.79 -33.42
N PRO A 246 29.74 -31.01 -34.42
CA PRO A 246 28.73 -29.98 -34.23
C PRO A 246 27.31 -30.60 -34.20
N THR A 247 26.58 -30.41 -33.11
CA THR A 247 25.15 -30.73 -33.04
C THR A 247 24.32 -29.55 -33.54
N THR A 248 23.76 -29.71 -34.74
CA THR A 248 22.63 -28.93 -35.25
C THR A 248 21.35 -29.38 -34.56
N ALA A 249 20.79 -28.54 -33.69
CA ALA A 249 19.42 -28.70 -33.20
C ALA A 249 18.67 -27.38 -33.45
N ALA A 250 17.76 -27.40 -34.42
CA ALA A 250 16.85 -26.31 -34.71
C ALA A 250 15.73 -26.25 -33.64
N PRO A 251 15.33 -25.06 -33.17
CA PRO A 251 14.18 -24.93 -32.28
C PRO A 251 12.86 -25.18 -33.03
N LYS A 252 12.02 -26.06 -32.48
CA LYS A 252 10.65 -26.34 -32.92
C LYS A 252 9.74 -25.12 -32.67
N PRO A 253 8.82 -24.75 -33.58
CA PRO A 253 7.88 -23.65 -33.35
C PRO A 253 6.85 -24.01 -32.27
N PRO A 254 6.46 -23.08 -31.38
CA PRO A 254 5.28 -23.28 -30.56
C PRO A 254 4.02 -23.05 -31.39
N THR A 255 3.20 -24.09 -31.49
CA THR A 255 1.85 -24.06 -32.05
C THR A 255 0.84 -23.88 -30.91
N ALA A 256 -0.26 -23.19 -31.23
CA ALA A 256 -1.52 -23.04 -30.49
C ALA A 256 -1.64 -21.78 -29.59
N ALA A 257 -2.37 -20.81 -30.15
CA ALA A 257 -3.02 -19.72 -29.44
C ALA A 257 -4.13 -20.24 -28.51
N PRO A 258 -4.40 -19.60 -27.36
CA PRO A 258 -5.61 -19.87 -26.60
C PRO A 258 -6.83 -19.28 -27.29
N ALA A 259 -7.85 -20.11 -27.51
CA ALA A 259 -9.14 -19.72 -28.05
C ALA A 259 -9.86 -18.77 -27.07
N THR A 260 -10.36 -17.66 -27.61
CA THR A 260 -11.26 -16.72 -26.92
C THR A 260 -12.67 -17.29 -26.87
N THR A 261 -13.15 -17.62 -25.68
CA THR A 261 -14.57 -17.94 -25.44
C THR A 261 -15.34 -16.64 -25.20
N PRO A 262 -16.41 -16.33 -25.94
CA PRO A 262 -17.24 -15.17 -25.64
C PRO A 262 -18.00 -15.36 -24.32
N ALA A 263 -17.92 -14.37 -23.43
CA ALA A 263 -18.74 -14.30 -22.23
C ALA A 263 -20.21 -14.08 -22.61
N ALA A 264 -21.11 -14.92 -22.09
CA ALA A 264 -22.55 -14.73 -22.20
C ALA A 264 -23.03 -13.57 -21.30
N PRO A 265 -24.12 -12.87 -21.65
CA PRO A 265 -24.64 -11.77 -20.85
C PRO A 265 -25.27 -12.30 -19.56
N VAL A 266 -24.77 -11.84 -18.41
CA VAL A 266 -25.39 -12.10 -17.10
C VAL A 266 -26.59 -11.16 -16.97
N THR A 267 -27.79 -11.71 -17.10
CA THR A 267 -29.05 -11.00 -16.79
C THR A 267 -29.28 -11.00 -15.29
N THR A 268 -29.34 -9.82 -14.69
CA THR A 268 -29.76 -9.57 -13.30
C THR A 268 -31.27 -9.77 -13.15
N PRO A 269 -31.77 -10.60 -12.21
CA PRO A 269 -33.18 -10.58 -11.85
C PRO A 269 -33.42 -9.50 -10.79
N THR A 270 -34.21 -8.50 -11.15
CA THR A 270 -34.78 -7.51 -10.24
C THR A 270 -36.04 -8.09 -9.61
N GLY A 271 -36.03 -8.36 -8.30
CA GLY A 271 -37.21 -8.82 -7.56
C GLY A 271 -37.00 -8.74 -6.05
N PRO A 272 -37.99 -8.26 -5.26
CA PRO A 272 -37.84 -8.02 -3.84
C PRO A 272 -37.93 -9.33 -3.06
N ILE A 273 -36.84 -9.70 -2.36
CA ILE A 273 -36.84 -10.87 -1.49
C ILE A 273 -37.16 -10.41 -0.06
N THR A 274 -38.35 -10.76 0.39
CA THR A 274 -38.80 -10.64 1.77
C THR A 274 -37.94 -11.54 2.66
N ALA A 275 -37.37 -10.98 3.72
CA ALA A 275 -36.58 -11.72 4.70
C ALA A 275 -37.48 -12.67 5.50
N GLY A 276 -37.48 -13.95 5.11
CA GLY A 276 -37.84 -15.05 5.99
C GLY A 276 -36.64 -15.43 6.88
N PRO A 277 -36.87 -16.05 8.06
CA PRO A 277 -35.78 -16.46 8.94
C PRO A 277 -34.92 -17.51 8.23
N THR A 278 -33.66 -17.18 7.98
CA THR A 278 -32.67 -18.09 7.43
C THR A 278 -32.53 -19.31 8.35
N PRO A 279 -32.56 -20.55 7.82
CA PRO A 279 -32.29 -21.74 8.62
C PRO A 279 -30.93 -21.63 9.29
N ALA A 280 -30.81 -22.12 10.53
CA ALA A 280 -29.52 -22.23 11.20
C ALA A 280 -28.51 -22.95 10.27
N PRO A 281 -27.30 -22.40 10.10
CA PRO A 281 -26.30 -23.02 9.23
C PRO A 281 -25.89 -24.39 9.79
N PRO A 282 -25.53 -25.37 8.94
CA PRO A 282 -25.15 -26.69 9.39
C PRO A 282 -23.87 -26.62 10.21
N VAL A 283 -23.81 -27.45 11.24
CA VAL A 283 -22.62 -27.62 12.09
C VAL A 283 -21.47 -28.20 11.25
N GLY A 284 -20.35 -27.46 11.16
CA GLY A 284 -19.02 -27.99 10.82
C GLY A 284 -18.40 -27.51 9.50
N ALA A 285 -17.89 -26.27 9.46
CA ALA A 285 -17.10 -25.74 8.33
C ALA A 285 -15.59 -25.62 8.62
N CYS A 286 -15.12 -26.08 9.78
CA CYS A 286 -13.79 -25.75 10.28
C CYS A 286 -12.61 -26.40 9.53
N GLY A 287 -12.84 -27.43 8.71
CA GLY A 287 -11.75 -28.13 8.01
C GLY A 287 -10.63 -28.54 8.98
N SER A 288 -9.39 -28.12 8.69
CA SER A 288 -8.22 -28.30 9.56
C SER A 288 -7.91 -27.07 10.45
N CYS A 289 -8.77 -26.06 10.46
CA CYS A 289 -8.56 -24.85 11.26
C CYS A 289 -8.87 -25.13 12.74
N THR A 290 -7.93 -24.79 13.63
CA THR A 290 -8.05 -24.96 15.09
C THR A 290 -8.08 -23.62 15.83
N ASN A 291 -8.49 -22.54 15.16
CA ASN A 291 -8.60 -21.20 15.74
C ASN A 291 -9.70 -20.42 15.00
N CYS A 292 -9.47 -19.21 14.47
CA CYS A 292 -10.54 -18.44 13.81
C CYS A 292 -10.60 -18.66 12.29
N TYR A 293 -11.74 -19.10 11.76
CA TYR A 293 -11.93 -19.51 10.37
C TYR A 293 -12.80 -18.52 9.58
N TYR A 294 -12.44 -18.22 8.33
CA TYR A 294 -13.21 -17.40 7.41
C TYR A 294 -13.56 -18.17 6.13
N ALA A 295 -14.84 -18.52 6.00
CA ALA A 295 -15.34 -19.44 4.97
C ALA A 295 -15.23 -18.92 3.51
N PRO A 296 -15.45 -17.63 3.20
CA PRO A 296 -15.39 -17.16 1.81
C PRO A 296 -14.04 -17.36 1.11
N THR A 297 -12.94 -17.46 1.87
CA THR A 297 -11.58 -17.65 1.32
C THR A 297 -10.85 -18.86 1.90
N ASN A 298 -11.52 -19.70 2.69
CA ASN A 298 -10.91 -20.82 3.42
C ASN A 298 -9.68 -20.42 4.28
N ALA A 299 -9.68 -19.23 4.88
CA ALA A 299 -8.57 -18.74 5.69
C ALA A 299 -8.69 -19.18 7.16
N CYS A 300 -7.56 -19.53 7.79
CA CYS A 300 -7.48 -19.86 9.22
C CYS A 300 -6.48 -18.92 9.92
N PHE A 301 -6.99 -18.07 10.80
CA PHE A 301 -6.21 -17.12 11.58
C PHE A 301 -5.85 -17.75 12.92
N SER A 302 -4.55 -17.91 13.18
CA SER A 302 -4.04 -18.47 14.44
C SER A 302 -3.76 -17.37 15.46
N GLY A 303 -3.84 -17.71 16.76
CA GLY A 303 -3.49 -16.80 17.85
C GLY A 303 -4.58 -15.78 18.24
N TRP A 304 -5.78 -15.90 17.67
CA TRP A 304 -6.93 -15.10 18.07
C TRP A 304 -7.60 -15.74 19.28
N THR A 305 -8.26 -14.92 20.11
CA THR A 305 -9.18 -15.44 21.13
C THR A 305 -10.56 -15.67 20.52
N LYS A 306 -11.39 -16.47 21.20
CA LYS A 306 -12.76 -16.75 20.77
C LYS A 306 -13.58 -15.47 20.66
N GLU A 307 -13.39 -14.52 21.56
CA GLU A 307 -14.11 -13.25 21.61
C GLU A 307 -13.73 -12.36 20.42
N VAL A 308 -12.43 -12.28 20.08
CA VAL A 308 -11.96 -11.52 18.92
C VAL A 308 -12.46 -12.16 17.63
N CYS A 309 -12.46 -13.50 17.54
CA CYS A 309 -13.03 -14.21 16.41
C CYS A 309 -14.53 -13.95 16.23
N ALA A 310 -15.29 -13.97 17.34
CA ALA A 310 -16.73 -13.73 17.34
C ALA A 310 -17.12 -12.26 17.12
N SER A 311 -16.17 -11.32 17.20
CA SER A 311 -16.41 -9.90 16.94
C SER A 311 -16.70 -9.60 15.47
N VAL A 312 -16.34 -10.52 14.57
CA VAL A 312 -16.62 -10.43 13.14
C VAL A 312 -17.63 -11.52 12.76
N SER A 313 -18.85 -11.12 12.38
CA SER A 313 -19.98 -12.04 12.15
C SER A 313 -19.78 -13.05 11.01
N SER A 314 -18.81 -12.79 10.12
CA SER A 314 -18.45 -13.69 9.02
C SER A 314 -17.36 -14.70 9.38
N PHE A 315 -16.80 -14.61 10.60
CA PHE A 315 -15.75 -15.47 11.10
C PHE A 315 -16.35 -16.53 12.04
N GLN A 316 -15.76 -17.72 12.05
CA GLN A 316 -16.20 -18.85 12.84
C GLN A 316 -15.07 -19.35 13.74
N TRP A 317 -15.34 -19.46 15.04
CA TRP A 317 -14.38 -20.06 15.97
C TRP A 317 -14.34 -21.59 15.81
N CYS A 318 -13.14 -22.13 15.63
CA CYS A 318 -12.83 -23.53 15.39
C CYS A 318 -11.74 -24.07 16.32
N GLY A 319 -11.29 -23.27 17.30
CA GLY A 319 -10.41 -23.74 18.36
C GLY A 319 -11.13 -24.61 19.39
N PRO A 320 -10.38 -25.35 20.23
CA PRO A 320 -10.94 -26.18 21.30
C PRO A 320 -11.84 -25.39 22.27
#